data_AF-A0A5R9Q0U6-F1
#
_entry.id   AF-A0A5R9Q0U6-F1
#
_cell.length_a   1.000
_cell.length_b   1.000
_cell.length_c   1.000
_cell.angle_alpha   90.00
_cell.angle_beta   90.00
_cell.angle_gamma   90.00
#
_symmetry.space_group_name_H-M   'P 1'
#
loop_
_entity.id
_entity.type
_entity.pdbx_description
1 polymer ?
#
loop_
_entity_poly.entity_id
_entity_poly.type
_entity_poly.pdbx_seq_one_letter_code
_entity_poly.pdbx_strand_id
1 'polypeptide(L)'
;MVDNYLEIALIFALALNIIVTLMVAKSDSFDKAQKVAQIVIIWAVPVVASIGILIFILSDRDPKLPASPSGAGVNEKVSQLE
;
A
#
# COMPACT_ATOMS: atom_id res chain seq x y z
N MET A 1 6.12 -9.32 -24.86
CA MET A 1 6.43 -7.92 -25.26
C MET A 1 6.31 -6.96 -24.08
N VAL A 2 5.32 -7.10 -23.19
CA VAL A 2 5.15 -6.27 -21.97
C VAL A 2 6.26 -6.49 -20.94
N ASP A 3 6.76 -7.73 -20.81
CA ASP A 3 7.75 -8.10 -19.78
C ASP A 3 9.06 -7.29 -19.89
N ASN A 4 9.52 -7.06 -21.11
CA ASN A 4 10.72 -6.25 -21.37
C ASN A 4 10.57 -4.80 -20.89
N TYR A 5 9.40 -4.20 -21.05
CA TYR A 5 9.17 -2.82 -20.61
C TYR A 5 9.06 -2.71 -19.09
N LEU A 6 8.47 -3.72 -18.45
CA LEU A 6 8.37 -3.79 -16.99
C LEU A 6 9.76 -3.93 -16.35
N GLU A 7 10.59 -4.81 -16.90
CA GLU A 7 11.98 -4.98 -16.46
C GLU A 7 12.79 -3.68 -16.64
N ILE A 8 12.69 -3.05 -17.81
CA ILE A 8 13.36 -1.75 -18.08
C ILE A 8 12.86 -0.68 -17.09
N ALA A 9 11.55 -0.61 -16.83
CA ALA A 9 10.98 0.36 -15.89
C ALA A 9 11.48 0.13 -14.45
N LEU A 10 11.59 -1.12 -14.02
CA LEU A 10 12.12 -1.46 -12.69
C LEU A 10 13.61 -1.11 -12.57
N ILE A 11 14.41 -1.42 -13.58
CA ILE A 11 15.84 -1.04 -13.63
C ILE A 11 15.97 0.49 -13.59
N PHE A 12 15.18 1.20 -14.39
CA PHE A 12 15.20 2.66 -14.43
C PHE A 12 14.77 3.28 -13.09
N ALA A 13 13.70 2.75 -12.47
CA ALA A 13 13.25 3.20 -11.15
C ALA A 13 14.30 2.94 -10.06
N LEU A 14 14.99 1.80 -10.09
CA LEU A 14 16.09 1.50 -9.17
C LEU A 14 17.27 2.45 -9.39
N ALA A 15 17.66 2.69 -10.64
CA ALA A 15 18.71 3.64 -10.98
C ALA A 15 18.40 5.05 -10.47
N LEU A 16 17.17 5.52 -10.65
CA LEU A 16 16.72 6.82 -10.12
C LEU A 16 16.82 6.88 -8.59
N ASN A 17 16.39 5.84 -7.86
CA ASN A 17 16.52 5.79 -6.41
C ASN A 17 17.99 5.92 -5.96
N ILE A 18 18.90 5.24 -6.64
CA ILE A 18 20.34 5.32 -6.37
C ILE A 18 20.86 6.73 -6.65
N ILE A 19 20.54 7.31 -7.82
CA ILE A 19 20.99 8.65 -8.21
C ILE A 19 20.53 9.69 -7.18
N VAL A 20 19.24 9.66 -6.81
CA VAL A 20 18.69 10.62 -5.83
C VAL A 20 19.32 10.41 -4.46
N THR A 21 19.55 9.16 -4.03
CA THR A 21 20.28 8.87 -2.79
C THR A 21 21.67 9.51 -2.78
N LEU A 22 22.43 9.40 -3.88
CA LEU A 22 23.75 10.01 -4.01
C LEU A 22 23.68 11.54 -4.01
N MET A 23 22.67 12.12 -4.67
CA MET A 23 22.46 13.57 -4.67
C MET A 23 22.15 14.10 -3.28
N VAL A 24 21.29 13.40 -2.51
CA VAL A 24 20.98 13.76 -1.12
C VAL A 24 22.21 13.64 -0.23
N ALA A 25 22.98 12.54 -0.38
CA ALA A 25 24.20 12.34 0.40
C ALA A 25 25.22 13.48 0.17
N LYS A 26 25.38 13.90 -1.09
CA LYS A 26 26.32 14.96 -1.50
C LYS A 26 25.79 16.38 -1.35
N SER A 27 24.49 16.57 -1.13
CA SER A 27 23.87 17.89 -1.04
C SER A 27 24.20 18.57 0.29
N ASP A 28 24.74 19.79 0.27
CA ASP A 28 24.93 20.59 1.48
C ASP A 28 23.64 21.26 1.98
N SER A 29 22.50 21.04 1.29
CA SER A 29 21.20 21.63 1.65
C SER A 29 20.55 21.01 2.88
N PHE A 30 21.02 19.83 3.32
CA PHE A 30 20.45 19.08 4.44
C PHE A 30 21.48 18.90 5.55
N ASP A 31 21.07 19.07 6.80
CA ASP A 31 21.88 18.65 7.94
C ASP A 31 21.93 17.11 8.03
N LYS A 32 22.85 16.58 8.84
CA LYS A 32 23.12 15.14 8.89
C LYS A 32 21.88 14.30 9.22
N ALA A 33 21.00 14.78 10.10
CA ALA A 33 19.79 14.04 10.47
C ALA A 33 18.77 14.03 9.32
N GLN A 34 18.55 15.16 8.66
CA GLN A 34 17.66 15.23 7.49
C GLN A 34 18.17 14.39 6.33
N LYS A 35 19.49 14.34 6.08
CA LYS A 35 20.06 13.44 5.06
C LYS A 35 19.70 11.98 5.31
N VAL A 36 19.88 11.51 6.55
CA VAL A 36 19.56 10.13 6.92
C VAL A 36 18.07 9.87 6.75
N ALA A 37 17.21 10.75 7.26
CA ALA A 37 15.77 10.62 7.10
C ALA A 37 15.35 10.58 5.62
N GLN A 38 15.90 11.47 4.80
CA GLN A 38 15.58 11.55 3.38
C GLN A 38 15.99 10.29 2.63
N ILE A 39 17.18 9.74 2.92
CA ILE A 39 17.63 8.47 2.35
C ILE A 39 16.68 7.34 2.78
N VAL A 40 16.31 7.25 4.07
CA VAL A 40 15.35 6.25 4.54
C VAL A 40 14.01 6.37 3.81
N ILE A 41 13.49 7.59 3.63
CA ILE A 41 12.22 7.84 2.93
C ILE A 41 12.29 7.37 1.47
N ILE A 42 13.37 7.69 0.75
CA ILE A 42 13.56 7.29 -0.65
C ILE A 42 13.35 5.78 -0.84
N TRP A 43 13.91 4.98 0.08
CA TRP A 43 13.80 3.51 0.00
C TRP A 43 12.53 2.94 0.67
N ALA A 44 12.00 3.59 1.70
CA ALA A 44 10.84 3.11 2.44
C ALA A 44 9.52 3.34 1.69
N VAL A 45 9.35 4.50 1.03
CA VAL A 45 8.10 4.86 0.35
C VAL A 45 7.66 3.83 -0.69
N PRO A 46 8.53 3.33 -1.60
CA PRO A 46 8.14 2.30 -2.56
C PRO A 46 7.63 1.01 -1.89
N VAL A 47 8.24 0.62 -0.77
CA VAL A 47 7.86 -0.59 -0.02
C VAL A 47 6.50 -0.39 0.66
N VAL A 48 6.32 0.74 1.36
CA VAL A 48 5.05 1.05 2.04
C VAL A 48 3.91 1.17 1.03
N ALA A 49 4.14 1.83 -0.10
CA ALA A 49 3.15 1.94 -1.17
C ALA A 49 2.76 0.56 -1.71
N SER A 50 3.75 -0.33 -1.93
CA SER A 50 3.51 -1.70 -2.39
C SER A 50 2.69 -2.51 -1.38
N ILE A 51 2.98 -2.38 -0.09
CA ILE A 51 2.19 -3.04 0.98
C ILE A 51 0.75 -2.52 0.98
N GLY A 52 0.55 -1.21 0.87
CA GLY A 52 -0.80 -0.62 0.82
C GLY A 52 -1.62 -1.14 -0.38
N ILE A 53 -1.01 -1.17 -1.56
CA ILE A 53 -1.62 -1.74 -2.78
C ILE A 53 -1.92 -3.23 -2.58
N LEU A 54 -0.99 -4.00 -1.98
CA LEU A 54 -1.19 -5.42 -1.71
C LEU A 54 -2.39 -5.65 -0.78
N ILE A 55 -2.50 -4.92 0.33
CA ILE A 55 -3.63 -5.01 1.25
C ILE A 55 -4.94 -4.65 0.53
N PHE A 56 -4.93 -3.61 -0.29
CA PHE A 56 -6.09 -3.19 -1.08
C PHE A 56 -6.55 -4.29 -2.04
N ILE A 57 -5.62 -4.90 -2.78
CA ILE A 57 -5.90 -6.02 -3.69
C ILE A 57 -6.46 -7.23 -2.93
N LEU A 58 -5.90 -7.55 -1.75
CA LEU A 58 -6.38 -8.68 -0.94
C LEU A 58 -7.78 -8.42 -0.37
N SER A 59 -8.06 -7.18 0.04
CA SER A 59 -9.37 -6.78 0.56
C SER A 59 -10.48 -6.86 -0.50
N ASP A 60 -10.15 -6.59 -1.76
CA ASP A 60 -11.10 -6.68 -2.88
C ASP A 60 -11.34 -8.14 -3.33
N ARG A 61 -10.40 -9.04 -3.04
CA ARG A 61 -10.48 -10.47 -3.37
C ARG A 61 -11.25 -11.30 -2.35
N ASP A 62 -11.56 -10.76 -1.18
CA ASP A 62 -12.51 -11.40 -0.28
C ASP A 62 -13.88 -11.39 -0.99
N PRO A 63 -14.45 -12.55 -1.39
CA PRO A 63 -15.80 -12.56 -1.90
C PRO A 63 -16.67 -11.99 -0.80
N LYS A 64 -17.44 -10.93 -1.11
CA LYS A 64 -18.52 -10.47 -0.24
C LYS A 64 -19.34 -11.71 0.12
N LEU A 65 -19.10 -12.27 1.31
CA LEU A 65 -19.93 -13.30 1.88
C LEU A 65 -21.35 -12.74 1.76
N PRO A 66 -22.29 -13.42 1.09
CA PRO A 66 -23.67 -12.98 1.09
C PRO A 66 -24.02 -12.80 2.56
N ALA A 67 -24.45 -11.58 2.92
CA ALA A 67 -24.69 -11.16 4.28
C ALA A 67 -25.40 -12.30 5.01
N SER A 68 -24.67 -13.01 5.88
CA SER A 68 -25.31 -13.97 6.77
C SER A 68 -26.26 -13.11 7.61
N PRO A 69 -27.56 -13.42 7.67
CA PRO A 69 -28.51 -12.63 8.45
C PRO A 69 -28.31 -12.95 9.94
N SER A 70 -27.12 -12.63 10.47
CA SER A 70 -26.88 -12.55 11.90
C SER A 70 -27.28 -11.14 12.33
N GLY A 71 -28.55 -10.98 12.72
CA GLY A 71 -29.02 -9.76 13.36
C GLY A 71 -30.45 -9.30 13.09
N ALA A 72 -31.27 -10.04 12.33
CA ALA A 72 -32.69 -9.71 12.22
C ALA A 72 -33.42 -10.18 13.50
N GLY A 73 -33.81 -9.20 14.31
CA GLY A 73 -34.31 -9.38 15.66
C GLY A 73 -35.46 -10.36 15.78
N VAL A 74 -35.37 -11.15 16.83
CA VAL A 74 -36.48 -11.78 17.55
C VAL A 74 -37.53 -10.73 17.94
N ASN A 75 -38.45 -10.35 17.06
CA ASN A 75 -39.76 -9.88 17.49
C ASN A 75 -40.78 -9.85 16.33
N GLU A 76 -41.40 -10.99 16.01
CA GLU A 76 -42.72 -10.92 15.38
C GLU A 76 -43.63 -12.06 15.87
N LYS A 77 -44.66 -11.63 16.61
CA LYS A 77 -45.95 -12.30 16.81
C LYS A 77 -46.01 -13.44 17.85
N VAL A 78 -45.79 -13.04 19.10
CA VAL A 78 -46.68 -13.39 20.24
C VAL A 78 -48.06 -12.71 20.05
N SER A 79 -48.62 -12.81 18.85
CA SER A 79 -49.95 -12.33 18.46
C SER A 79 -50.80 -13.53 18.06
N GLN A 80 -50.67 -14.58 18.88
CA GLN A 80 -51.55 -15.74 18.98
C GLN A 80 -52.47 -15.56 20.21
N LEU A 81 -52.85 -14.32 20.57
CA LEU A 81 -53.58 -14.05 21.82
C LEU A 81 -54.76 -13.06 21.70
N GLU A 82 -55.28 -12.78 20.50
CA GLU A 82 -56.59 -12.11 20.33
C GLU A 82 -57.45 -12.81 19.27
#